data_AF-A0A2P5DQQ0-F1
#
_entry.id   AF-A0A2P5DQQ0-F1
#
_cell.length_a   1.000
_cell.length_b   1.000
_cell.length_c   1.000
_cell.angle_alpha   90.00
_cell.angle_beta   90.00
_cell.angle_gamma   90.00
#
_symmetry.space_group_name_H-M   'P 1'
#
loop_
_entity.id
_entity.type
_entity.pdbx_description
1 polymer ?
#
loop_
_entity_poly.entity_id
_entity_poly.type
_entity_poly.pdbx_seq_one_letter_code
_entity_poly.pdbx_strand_id
1 'polypeptide(L)'
;MVSHSQHVSASFKFHGDLFYVSFDYANCSYIVRRNLWKSLASMHITGPWLALGDFNFVMGAHETTGILKRQSCEEFRAGITLCNLTDLDSQGPLYTWHGSRRGQIVMSRLDRAFCNQDYLEQW
;
A
#
# COMPACT_ATOMS: atom_id res chain seq x y z
N MET A 1 11.30 -11.83 10.66
CA MET A 1 10.62 -11.86 9.35
C MET A 1 9.23 -12.42 9.57
N VAL A 2 8.19 -11.69 9.18
CA VAL A 2 6.80 -12.15 9.23
C VAL A 2 6.33 -12.29 7.78
N SER A 3 5.77 -13.45 7.42
CA SER A 3 5.25 -13.69 6.07
C SER A 3 3.77 -14.02 6.17
N HIS A 4 2.98 -13.34 5.34
CA HIS A 4 1.57 -13.59 5.13
C HIS A 4 1.35 -13.77 3.62
N SER A 5 0.22 -14.36 3.21
CA SER A 5 -0.12 -14.60 1.80
C SER A 5 -0.08 -13.35 0.88
N GLN A 6 -0.04 -12.15 1.46
CA GLN A 6 -0.08 -10.87 0.75
C GLN A 6 1.03 -9.89 1.21
N HIS A 7 1.88 -10.25 2.17
CA HIS A 7 2.99 -9.38 2.58
C HIS A 7 4.19 -10.16 3.10
N VAL A 8 5.38 -9.56 2.99
CA VAL A 8 6.58 -9.99 3.72
C VAL A 8 7.12 -8.78 4.47
N SER A 9 7.30 -8.92 5.77
CA SER A 9 7.78 -7.84 6.64
C SER A 9 9.11 -8.21 7.28
N ALA A 10 10.01 -7.24 7.31
CA ALA A 10 11.34 -7.34 7.87
C ALA A 10 11.67 -6.10 8.70
N SER A 11 12.69 -6.21 9.54
CA SER A 11 13.29 -5.07 10.20
C SER A 11 14.79 -5.05 9.94
N PHE A 12 15.37 -3.86 9.92
CA PHE A 12 16.79 -3.65 9.69
C PHE A 12 17.29 -2.50 10.55
N LYS A 13 18.58 -2.51 10.88
CA LYS A 13 19.20 -1.39 11.59
C LYS A 13 19.87 -0.45 10.60
N PHE A 14 19.62 0.84 10.74
CA PHE A 14 20.22 1.91 9.95
C PHE A 14 20.65 3.03 10.88
N HIS A 15 21.93 3.40 10.86
CA HIS A 15 22.55 4.36 11.78
C HIS A 15 22.35 4.10 13.29
N GLY A 16 22.02 2.87 13.68
CA GLY A 16 21.78 2.50 15.08
C GLY A 16 20.29 2.35 15.43
N ASP A 17 19.41 2.94 14.61
CA ASP A 17 17.97 2.88 14.78
C ASP A 17 17.36 1.67 14.06
N LEU A 18 16.28 1.14 14.62
CA LEU A 18 15.56 -0.01 14.06
C LEU A 18 14.43 0.47 13.17
N PHE A 19 14.49 0.10 11.89
CA PHE A 19 13.46 0.38 10.89
C PHE A 19 12.69 -0.88 10.55
N TYR A 20 11.43 -0.69 10.17
CA TYR A 20 10.54 -1.74 9.72
C TYR A 20 10.16 -1.50 8.26
N VAL A 21 10.14 -2.58 7.48
CA VAL A 21 9.69 -2.54 6.09
C VAL A 21 8.71 -3.67 5.83
N SER A 22 7.64 -3.38 5.11
CA SER A 22 6.70 -4.36 4.56
C SER A 22 6.67 -4.26 3.06
N PHE A 23 6.79 -5.42 2.41
CA PHE A 23 6.64 -5.58 0.97
C PHE A 23 5.29 -6.23 0.71
N ASP A 24 4.37 -5.46 0.13
CA ASP A 24 2.98 -5.83 -0.02
C ASP A 24 2.65 -6.21 -1.47
N TYR A 25 1.97 -7.34 -1.63
CA TYR A 25 1.35 -7.75 -2.89
C TYR A 25 -0.12 -8.06 -2.61
N ALA A 26 -0.96 -7.03 -2.72
CA ALA A 26 -2.35 -7.11 -2.32
C ALA A 26 -3.20 -7.79 -3.39
N ASN A 27 -4.21 -8.54 -2.94
CA ASN A 27 -5.12 -9.23 -3.83
C ASN A 27 -6.09 -8.26 -4.54
N CYS A 28 -6.37 -8.54 -5.81
CA CYS A 28 -7.37 -7.85 -6.64
C CYS A 28 -8.81 -7.90 -6.08
N SER A 29 -9.12 -8.86 -5.19
CA SER A 29 -10.41 -8.95 -4.51
C SER A 29 -10.40 -8.15 -3.21
N TYR A 30 -11.34 -7.21 -3.07
CA TYR A 30 -11.47 -6.39 -1.85
C TYR A 30 -11.72 -7.23 -0.59
N ILE A 31 -12.46 -8.34 -0.72
CA ILE A 31 -12.77 -9.23 0.40
C ILE A 31 -11.49 -9.89 0.91
N VAL A 32 -10.63 -10.39 0.01
CA VAL A 32 -9.37 -11.05 0.37
C VAL A 32 -8.34 -10.04 0.86
N ARG A 33 -8.32 -8.84 0.29
CA ARG A 33 -7.41 -7.75 0.72
C ARG A 33 -7.67 -7.29 2.16
N ARG A 34 -8.88 -7.43 2.70
CA ARG A 34 -9.12 -7.14 4.14
C ARG A 34 -8.20 -7.94 5.07
N ASN A 35 -7.77 -9.13 4.66
CA ASN A 35 -6.82 -9.93 5.44
C ASN A 35 -5.42 -9.30 5.46
N LEU A 36 -5.01 -8.59 4.39
CA LEU A 36 -3.77 -7.82 4.38
C LEU A 36 -3.79 -6.76 5.48
N TRP A 37 -4.81 -5.90 5.50
CA TRP A 37 -4.90 -4.81 6.49
C TRP A 37 -4.97 -5.32 7.93
N LYS A 38 -5.71 -6.40 8.18
CA LYS A 38 -5.75 -7.04 9.49
C LYS A 38 -4.37 -7.58 9.91
N SER A 39 -3.66 -8.23 8.98
CA SER A 39 -2.32 -8.76 9.22
C SER A 39 -1.34 -7.63 9.53
N LEU A 40 -1.33 -6.57 8.70
CA LEU A 40 -0.48 -5.39 8.90
C LEU A 40 -0.75 -4.71 10.25
N ALA A 41 -2.02 -4.44 10.58
CA ALA A 41 -2.40 -3.85 11.85
C ALA A 41 -2.00 -4.72 13.05
N SER A 42 -2.07 -6.06 12.91
CA SER A 42 -1.71 -7.00 13.98
C SER A 42 -0.21 -7.06 14.30
N MET A 43 0.66 -6.49 13.45
CA MET A 43 2.10 -6.43 13.73
C MET A 43 2.44 -5.47 14.87
N HIS A 44 1.55 -4.52 15.21
CA HIS A 44 1.74 -3.53 16.28
C HIS A 44 3.13 -2.87 16.22
N ILE A 45 3.53 -2.43 15.03
CA ILE A 45 4.86 -1.86 14.81
C ILE A 45 4.98 -0.55 15.58
N THR A 46 5.97 -0.49 16.47
CA THR A 46 6.39 0.72 17.19
C THR A 46 7.74 1.16 16.64
N GLY A 47 7.80 2.32 15.97
CA GLY A 47 8.99 2.84 15.31
C GLY A 47 8.83 3.07 13.80
N PRO A 48 9.87 3.58 13.13
CA PRO A 48 9.85 3.95 11.71
C PRO A 48 9.44 2.79 10.80
N TRP A 49 8.30 2.92 10.13
CA TRP A 49 7.74 1.87 9.28
C TRP A 49 7.44 2.38 7.88
N LEU A 50 7.95 1.64 6.89
CA LEU A 50 7.68 1.80 5.47
C LEU A 50 6.92 0.57 4.94
N ALA A 51 5.78 0.76 4.29
CA ALA A 51 5.01 -0.27 3.61
C ALA A 51 4.95 0.05 2.12
N LEU A 52 5.52 -0.81 1.27
CA LEU A 52 5.61 -0.56 -0.16
C LEU A 52 5.28 -1.79 -1.00
N GLY A 53 4.79 -1.57 -2.22
CA GLY A 53 4.55 -2.64 -3.19
C GLY A 53 3.34 -2.38 -4.06
N ASP A 54 2.79 -3.46 -4.62
CA ASP A 54 1.62 -3.43 -5.50
C ASP A 54 0.36 -3.69 -4.67
N PHE A 55 -0.42 -2.63 -4.47
CA PHE A 55 -1.67 -2.71 -3.72
C PHE A 55 -2.86 -3.11 -4.59
N ASN A 56 -2.67 -3.26 -5.91
CA ASN A 56 -3.68 -3.58 -6.91
C ASN A 56 -4.92 -2.68 -6.91
N PHE A 57 -4.87 -1.53 -6.21
CA PHE A 57 -6.01 -0.64 -5.99
C PHE A 57 -5.62 0.83 -5.97
N VAL A 58 -6.59 1.65 -6.35
CA VAL A 58 -6.48 3.11 -6.38
C VAL A 58 -7.27 3.74 -5.23
N MET A 59 -6.76 4.85 -4.71
CA MET A 59 -7.44 5.69 -3.74
C MET A 59 -8.54 6.54 -4.39
N GLY A 60 -8.53 6.77 -5.69
CA GLY A 60 -9.59 7.58 -6.32
C GLY A 60 -9.58 7.58 -7.83
N ALA A 61 -10.60 8.22 -8.40
CA ALA A 61 -10.77 8.32 -9.85
C ALA A 61 -9.64 9.11 -10.54
N HIS A 62 -8.93 9.97 -9.79
CA HIS A 62 -7.76 10.70 -10.30
C HIS A 62 -6.54 9.81 -10.56
N GLU A 63 -6.59 8.53 -10.17
CA GLU A 63 -5.47 7.60 -10.26
C GLU A 63 -5.75 6.43 -11.22
N THR A 64 -6.87 6.49 -11.95
CA THR A 64 -7.21 5.48 -12.96
C THR A 64 -7.98 6.10 -14.11
N THR A 65 -7.71 5.65 -15.33
CA THR A 65 -8.56 5.96 -16.50
C THR A 65 -9.73 4.98 -16.66
N GLY A 66 -9.81 3.97 -15.79
CA GLY A 66 -10.83 2.92 -15.83
C GLY A 66 -12.05 3.21 -14.94
N ILE A 67 -13.02 2.29 -14.99
CA ILE A 67 -14.21 2.35 -14.14
C ILE A 67 -13.84 1.98 -12.70
N LEU A 68 -14.22 2.86 -11.77
CA LEU A 68 -13.92 2.71 -10.35
C LEU A 68 -15.19 2.54 -9.50
N LYS A 69 -15.15 1.58 -8.58
CA LYS A 69 -16.19 1.42 -7.56
C LYS A 69 -15.82 2.21 -6.32
N ARG A 70 -16.67 3.17 -5.93
CA ARG A 70 -16.46 4.04 -4.76
C ARG A 70 -16.15 3.25 -3.48
N GLN A 71 -16.92 2.20 -3.21
CA GLN A 71 -16.74 1.35 -2.03
C GLN A 71 -15.33 0.74 -1.96
N SER A 72 -14.76 0.33 -3.10
CA SER A 72 -13.41 -0.24 -3.13
C SER A 72 -12.33 0.77 -2.70
N CYS A 73 -12.51 2.05 -3.04
CA CYS A 73 -11.60 3.12 -2.61
C CYS A 73 -11.76 3.42 -1.12
N GLU A 74 -13.00 3.46 -0.64
CA GLU A 74 -13.30 3.70 0.77
C GLU A 74 -12.67 2.61 1.65
N GLU A 75 -12.75 1.34 1.23
CA GLU A 75 -12.08 0.25 1.94
C GLU A 75 -10.55 0.32 1.87
N PHE A 76 -10.00 0.75 0.73
CA PHE A 76 -8.55 0.92 0.60
C PHE A 76 -8.05 2.01 1.54
N ARG A 77 -8.72 3.17 1.56
CA ARG A 77 -8.42 4.27 2.49
C ARG A 77 -8.61 3.86 3.95
N ALA A 78 -9.67 3.11 4.26
CA ALA A 78 -9.91 2.60 5.61
C ALA A 78 -8.80 1.66 6.09
N GLY A 79 -8.23 0.84 5.21
CA GLY A 79 -7.07 0.00 5.51
C GLY A 79 -5.80 0.79 5.83
N ILE A 80 -5.53 1.83 5.03
CA ILE A 80 -4.42 2.78 5.26
C ILE A 80 -4.59 3.47 6.62
N THR A 81 -5.80 4.00 6.90
CA THR A 81 -6.13 4.63 8.19
C THR A 81 -6.02 3.66 9.36
N LEU A 82 -6.47 2.40 9.21
CA LEU A 82 -6.36 1.37 10.25
C LEU A 82 -4.90 1.11 10.65
N CYS A 83 -3.98 1.21 9.70
CA CYS A 83 -2.55 1.00 9.94
C CYS A 83 -1.81 2.29 10.33
N ASN A 84 -2.52 3.43 10.45
CA ASN A 84 -1.95 4.76 10.68
C ASN A 84 -0.81 5.11 9.69
N LEU A 85 -1.08 4.85 8.41
CA LEU A 85 -0.13 5.07 7.32
C LEU A 85 -0.49 6.31 6.50
N THR A 86 0.53 6.96 5.96
CA THR A 86 0.47 8.14 5.09
C THR A 86 1.09 7.79 3.73
N ASP A 87 0.44 8.19 2.63
CA ASP A 87 0.98 7.97 1.27
C ASP A 87 2.23 8.83 1.06
N LEU A 88 3.31 8.23 0.57
CA LEU A 88 4.51 8.94 0.19
C LEU A 88 4.41 9.38 -1.26
N ASP A 89 4.78 10.63 -1.52
CA ASP A 89 4.85 11.14 -2.88
C ASP A 89 5.91 10.39 -3.68
N SER A 90 5.50 9.82 -4.82
CA SER A 90 6.40 9.18 -5.76
C SER A 90 6.85 10.18 -6.83
N GLN A 91 8.16 10.26 -7.07
CA GLN A 91 8.69 10.94 -8.25
C GLN A 91 8.61 10.01 -9.46
N GLY A 92 8.00 10.47 -10.57
CA GLY A 92 7.89 9.69 -11.80
C GLY A 92 6.48 9.65 -12.39
N PRO A 93 6.16 8.62 -13.21
CA PRO A 93 4.86 8.48 -13.84
C PRO A 93 3.72 8.38 -12.83
N LEU A 94 2.62 9.11 -13.07
CA LEU A 94 1.42 9.03 -12.23
C LEU A 94 0.80 7.62 -12.24
N TYR A 95 0.84 6.94 -13.38
CA TYR A 95 0.34 5.58 -13.54
C TYR A 95 1.50 4.58 -13.53
N THR A 96 1.41 3.58 -12.67
CA THR A 96 2.44 2.53 -12.52
C THR A 96 2.07 1.25 -13.26
N TRP A 97 0.80 1.12 -13.67
CA TRP A 97 0.28 -0.02 -14.38
C TRP A 97 -0.54 0.41 -15.60
N HIS A 98 -0.45 -0.35 -16.68
CA HIS A 98 -1.36 -0.26 -17.83
C HIS A 98 -1.81 -1.64 -18.28
N GLY A 99 -3.02 -1.72 -18.83
CA GLY A 99 -3.56 -2.95 -19.39
C GLY A 99 -4.79 -2.71 -20.25
N SER A 100 -5.31 -3.77 -20.86
CA SER A 100 -6.54 -3.70 -21.66
C SER A 100 -7.72 -4.25 -20.88
N ARG A 101 -8.83 -3.50 -20.81
CA ARG A 101 -10.10 -3.97 -20.27
C ARG A 101 -11.20 -3.68 -21.27
N ARG A 102 -11.90 -4.72 -21.72
CA ARG A 102 -12.99 -4.62 -22.71
C ARG A 102 -12.58 -3.85 -23.97
N GLY A 103 -11.34 -4.05 -24.43
CA GLY A 103 -10.80 -3.39 -25.63
C GLY A 103 -10.32 -1.94 -25.42
N GLN A 104 -10.41 -1.39 -24.20
CA GLN A 104 -9.89 -0.06 -23.88
C GLN A 104 -8.61 -0.15 -23.05
N ILE A 105 -7.66 0.75 -23.32
CA ILE A 105 -6.46 0.90 -22.49
C ILE A 105 -6.86 1.56 -21.18
N VAL A 106 -6.56 0.89 -20.07
CA VAL A 106 -6.72 1.39 -18.71
C VAL A 106 -5.34 1.57 -18.11
N MET A 107 -5.10 2.74 -17.55
CA MET A 107 -3.90 3.05 -16.76
C MET A 107 -4.32 3.24 -15.31
N SER A 108 -3.50 2.81 -14.36
CA SER A 108 -3.80 2.92 -12.93
C SER A 108 -2.53 3.07 -12.08
N ARG A 109 -2.63 3.78 -10.96
CA ARG A 109 -1.57 3.86 -9.94
C ARG A 109 -1.78 2.77 -8.88
N LEU A 110 -1.09 1.65 -9.05
CA LEU A 110 -1.25 0.46 -8.19
C LEU A 110 -0.09 0.30 -7.22
N ASP A 111 1.11 0.72 -7.62
CA ASP A 111 2.33 0.65 -6.82
C ASP A 111 2.44 1.89 -5.94
N ARG A 112 2.67 1.68 -4.65
CA ARG A 112 2.78 2.76 -3.65
C ARG A 112 3.84 2.49 -2.62
N ALA A 113 4.24 3.57 -1.95
CA ALA A 113 4.95 3.53 -0.69
C ALA A 113 4.15 4.33 0.32
N PHE A 114 3.92 3.75 1.49
CA PHE A 114 3.26 4.37 2.63
C PHE A 114 4.21 4.33 3.82
N CYS A 115 4.09 5.29 4.73
CA CYS A 115 4.86 5.27 5.96
C CYS A 115 4.05 5.76 7.16
N ASN A 116 4.48 5.40 8.37
CA ASN A 116 3.92 5.99 9.58
C ASN A 116 4.63 7.31 9.92
N GLN A 117 4.12 7.99 10.95
CA GLN A 117 4.67 9.25 11.44
C GLN A 117 6.13 9.11 11.89
N ASP A 118 6.47 8.06 12.65
CA ASP A 118 7.83 7.80 13.12
C ASP A 118 8.85 7.73 11.97
N TYR A 119 8.45 7.23 10.79
CA TYR A 119 9.32 7.20 9.62
C TYR A 119 9.58 8.59 9.04
N LEU A 120 8.56 9.45 9.01
CA LEU A 120 8.69 10.83 8.53
C LEU A 120 9.59 11.68 9.43
N GLU A 121 9.61 11.40 10.73
CA GLU A 121 10.44 12.13 11.69
C GLU A 121 11.93 11.75 11.63
N GLN A 122 12.27 10.68 10.92
CA GLN A 122 13.67 10.24 10.69
C GLN A 122 14.28 10.84 9.42
N TRP A 123 13.50 11.56 8.62
CA TRP A 123 13.90 12.21 7.37
C TRP A 123 13.95 13.73 7.52
#